data_AF-A0A699HM73-F1
#
_entry.id   AF-A0A699HM73-F1
#
_cell.length_a   1.000
_cell.length_b   1.000
_cell.length_c   1.000
_cell.angle_alpha   90.00
_cell.angle_beta   90.00
_cell.angle_gamma   90.00
#
_symmetry.space_group_name_H-M   'P 1'
#
loop_
_entity.id
_entity.type
_entity.pdbx_description
1 polymer ?
#
loop_
_entity_poly.entity_id
_entity_poly.type
_entity_poly.pdbx_seq_one_letter_code
_entity_poly.pdbx_strand_id
1 'polypeptide(L)'
;MTTLADKALLSGADNRPSMLEKDMYDLWKSRMELYMLNRQHGRIILESVENGPLLWPIVKENGVTRPKKYSELSATKAIQADCDVKATNIILQGLPPEIYALVSNHKVTKELWERIQMLKQGTSLTKQERE
;
A
#
# COMPACT_ATOMS: atom_id res chain seq x y z
N MET A 1 -7.34 22.57 26.32
CA MET A 1 -8.02 21.46 25.61
C MET A 1 -8.24 21.89 24.18
N THR A 2 -7.47 21.35 23.23
CA THR A 2 -7.70 21.53 21.78
C THR A 2 -8.86 20.63 21.34
N THR A 3 -9.81 21.20 20.60
CA THR A 3 -11.03 20.53 20.16
C THR A 3 -10.74 19.55 19.00
N LEU A 4 -11.68 18.64 18.72
CA LEU A 4 -11.59 17.70 17.59
C LEU A 4 -11.49 18.43 16.24
N ALA A 5 -12.05 19.64 16.15
CA ALA A 5 -11.95 20.52 14.99
C ALA A 5 -10.56 21.18 14.86
N ASP A 6 -9.92 21.55 15.99
CA ASP A 6 -8.56 22.12 15.97
C ASP A 6 -7.52 21.11 15.48
N LYS A 7 -7.75 19.80 15.70
CA LYS A 7 -6.92 18.72 15.16
C LYS A 7 -7.12 18.51 13.65
N ALA A 8 -8.30 18.86 13.11
CA ALA A 8 -8.61 18.70 11.69
C ALA A 8 -7.99 19.81 10.83
N LEU A 9 -7.88 21.04 11.36
CA LEU A 9 -7.29 22.19 10.66
C LEU A 9 -5.75 22.14 10.58
N LEU A 10 -5.08 21.45 11.52
CA LEU A 10 -3.63 21.27 11.50
C LEU A 10 -3.15 20.17 10.50
N SER A 11 -4.07 19.38 9.94
CA SER A 11 -3.73 18.29 9.01
C SER A 11 -3.48 18.77 7.56
N GLY A 12 -3.60 20.07 7.28
CA GLY A 12 -3.43 20.64 5.93
C GLY A 12 -1.99 20.63 5.37
N ALA A 13 -1.00 20.27 6.18
CA ALA A 13 0.42 20.25 5.77
C ALA A 13 1.12 18.90 6.02
N ASP A 14 0.42 17.89 6.53
CA ASP A 14 1.05 16.62 6.83
C ASP A 14 1.11 15.77 5.54
N ASN A 15 2.28 15.80 4.89
CA ASN A 15 2.58 14.93 3.76
C ASN A 15 2.67 13.44 4.15
N ARG A 16 2.39 13.08 5.40
CA ARG A 16 2.49 11.73 5.91
C ARG A 16 1.10 11.07 5.95
N PRO A 17 0.96 9.82 5.50
CA PRO A 17 -0.28 9.08 5.69
C PRO A 17 -0.61 8.95 7.18
N SER A 18 -1.90 8.96 7.52
CA SER A 18 -2.34 8.80 8.92
C SER A 18 -1.92 7.42 9.45
N MET A 19 -1.41 7.37 10.68
CA MET A 19 -1.10 6.11 11.35
C MET A 19 -2.38 5.33 11.70
N LEU A 20 -2.35 4.01 11.58
CA LEU A 20 -3.47 3.12 11.94
C LEU A 20 -3.60 2.98 13.46
N GLU A 21 -4.71 3.48 14.00
CA GLU A 21 -5.07 3.32 15.41
C GLU A 21 -5.82 2.00 15.68
N LYS A 22 -5.90 1.58 16.94
CA LYS A 22 -6.39 0.23 17.33
C LYS A 22 -7.80 -0.06 16.80
N ASP A 23 -8.73 0.87 17.01
CA ASP A 23 -10.16 0.68 16.78
C ASP A 23 -10.73 1.60 15.68
N MET A 24 -9.87 2.16 14.83
CA MET A 24 -10.24 3.17 13.82
C MET A 24 -9.93 2.72 12.40
N TYR A 25 -10.08 1.43 12.09
CA TYR A 25 -9.71 0.88 10.78
C TYR A 25 -10.49 1.53 9.62
N ASP A 26 -11.80 1.67 9.74
CA ASP A 26 -12.62 2.25 8.65
C ASP A 26 -12.27 3.72 8.38
N LEU A 27 -11.99 4.48 9.46
CA LEU A 27 -11.52 5.87 9.34
C LEU A 27 -10.12 5.94 8.72
N TRP A 28 -9.20 5.08 9.16
CA TRP A 28 -7.86 4.99 8.59
C TRP A 28 -7.91 4.61 7.11
N LYS A 29 -8.72 3.61 6.75
CA LYS A 29 -8.93 3.17 5.37
C LYS A 29 -9.42 4.33 4.49
N SER A 30 -10.47 5.02 4.91
CA SER A 30 -11.04 6.15 4.17
C SER A 30 -10.02 7.28 3.99
N ARG A 31 -9.21 7.57 5.02
CA ARG A 31 -8.13 8.57 4.94
C ARG A 31 -6.99 8.15 4.03
N MET A 32 -6.62 6.87 4.04
CA MET A 32 -5.58 6.31 3.18
C MET A 32 -5.98 6.36 1.70
N GLU A 33 -7.21 5.96 1.37
CA GLU A 33 -7.76 6.03 0.01
C GLU A 33 -7.75 7.47 -0.51
N LEU A 34 -8.26 8.41 0.29
CA LEU A 34 -8.23 9.84 -0.06
C LEU A 34 -6.80 10.37 -0.22
N TYR A 35 -5.91 9.99 0.67
CA TYR A 35 -4.50 10.37 0.61
C TYR A 35 -3.82 9.85 -0.66
N MET A 36 -4.06 8.59 -1.05
CA MET A 36 -3.54 8.00 -2.28
C MET A 36 -4.08 8.73 -3.51
N LEU A 37 -5.39 9.00 -3.57
CA LEU A 37 -6.03 9.73 -4.66
C LEU A 37 -5.47 11.13 -4.85
N ASN A 38 -5.04 11.79 -3.77
CA ASN A 38 -4.42 13.12 -3.80
C ASN A 38 -2.93 13.11 -4.21
N ARG A 39 -2.32 11.94 -4.45
CA ARG A 39 -0.95 11.84 -4.97
C ARG A 39 -0.91 11.91 -6.49
N GLN A 40 0.26 12.25 -7.04
CA GLN A 40 0.50 12.11 -8.48
C GLN A 40 0.29 10.64 -8.88
N HIS A 41 -0.48 10.43 -9.95
CA HIS A 41 -0.95 9.11 -10.38
C HIS A 41 -1.83 8.39 -9.34
N GLY A 42 -2.54 9.14 -8.48
CA GLY A 42 -3.29 8.60 -7.34
C GLY A 42 -4.31 7.53 -7.69
N ARG A 43 -4.93 7.61 -8.87
CA ARG A 43 -5.83 6.55 -9.39
C ARG A 43 -5.11 5.23 -9.62
N ILE A 44 -3.92 5.29 -10.23
CA ILE A 44 -3.08 4.11 -10.45
C ILE A 44 -2.64 3.52 -9.12
N ILE A 45 -2.23 4.36 -8.17
CA ILE A 45 -1.82 3.94 -6.82
C ILE A 45 -2.95 3.20 -6.11
N LEU A 46 -4.16 3.74 -6.14
CA LEU A 46 -5.33 3.10 -5.51
C LEU A 46 -5.66 1.76 -6.18
N GLU A 47 -5.65 1.72 -7.52
CA GLU A 47 -5.88 0.48 -8.28
C GLU A 47 -4.84 -0.61 -7.95
N SER A 48 -3.57 -0.25 -7.69
CA SER A 48 -2.53 -1.19 -7.24
C SER A 48 -2.84 -1.81 -5.88
N VAL A 49 -3.56 -1.11 -5.00
CA VAL A 49 -3.99 -1.65 -3.69
C VAL A 49 -5.14 -2.63 -3.86
N GLU A 50 -6.12 -2.29 -4.69
CA GLU A 50 -7.33 -3.10 -4.89
C GLU A 50 -7.07 -4.37 -5.72
N ASN A 51 -6.27 -4.22 -6.78
CA ASN A 51 -6.07 -5.28 -7.77
C ASN A 51 -4.71 -5.99 -7.61
N GLY A 52 -3.78 -5.38 -6.90
CA GLY A 52 -2.40 -5.83 -6.79
C GLY A 52 -1.49 -5.18 -7.84
N PRO A 53 -0.17 -5.38 -7.71
CA PRO A 53 0.82 -4.81 -8.60
C PRO A 53 0.74 -5.43 -10.00
N LEU A 54 1.28 -4.71 -10.99
CA LEU A 54 1.39 -5.21 -12.34
C LEU A 54 2.29 -6.46 -12.39
N LEU A 55 1.90 -7.45 -13.19
CA LEU A 55 2.78 -8.57 -13.53
C LEU A 55 4.03 -8.04 -14.25
N TRP A 56 5.19 -8.28 -13.65
CA TRP A 56 6.45 -7.79 -14.20
C TRP A 56 6.67 -8.35 -15.62
N PRO A 57 6.89 -7.51 -16.64
CA PRO A 57 6.98 -7.98 -18.02
C PRO A 57 8.16 -8.92 -18.24
N ILE A 58 7.94 -9.90 -19.10
CA ILE A 58 8.95 -10.89 -19.50
C ILE A 58 9.27 -10.69 -20.99
N VAL A 59 10.53 -10.89 -21.37
CA VAL A 59 10.99 -10.88 -22.76
C VAL A 59 11.65 -12.22 -23.10
N LYS A 60 11.45 -12.67 -24.34
CA LYS A 60 12.21 -13.78 -24.92
C LYS A 60 13.36 -13.23 -25.74
N GLU A 61 14.57 -13.55 -25.35
CA GLU A 61 15.80 -13.17 -26.03
C GLU A 61 16.59 -14.44 -26.31
N ASN A 62 16.84 -14.74 -27.59
CA ASN A 62 17.56 -15.94 -28.03
C ASN A 62 16.96 -17.25 -27.47
N GLY A 63 15.64 -17.35 -27.37
CA GLY A 63 14.93 -18.52 -26.84
C GLY A 63 14.89 -18.60 -25.30
N VAL A 64 15.65 -17.76 -24.59
CA VAL A 64 15.62 -17.68 -23.12
C VAL A 64 14.59 -16.65 -22.69
N THR A 65 13.77 -17.03 -21.71
CA THR A 65 12.73 -16.17 -21.14
C THR A 65 13.29 -15.49 -19.89
N ARG A 66 13.35 -14.15 -19.86
CA ARG A 66 13.83 -13.39 -18.70
C ARG A 66 12.92 -12.20 -18.36
N PRO A 67 12.85 -11.75 -17.10
CA PRO A 67 12.25 -10.48 -16.76
C PRO A 67 12.89 -9.32 -17.54
N LYS A 68 12.08 -8.35 -17.95
CA LYS A 68 12.58 -7.10 -18.51
C LYS A 68 13.35 -6.32 -17.45
N LYS A 69 14.40 -5.61 -17.85
CA LYS A 69 15.00 -4.56 -17.03
C LYS A 69 14.04 -3.36 -16.99
N TYR A 70 14.15 -2.54 -15.96
CA TYR A 70 13.34 -1.32 -15.85
C TYR A 70 13.49 -0.41 -17.08
N SER A 71 14.71 -0.25 -17.60
CA SER A 71 14.99 0.54 -18.81
C SER A 71 14.38 -0.01 -20.11
N GLU A 72 13.92 -1.26 -20.11
CA GLU A 72 13.27 -1.93 -21.26
C GLU A 72 11.73 -1.82 -21.20
N LEU A 73 11.20 -1.17 -20.16
CA LEU A 73 9.77 -0.92 -19.98
C LEU A 73 9.32 0.24 -20.88
N SER A 74 8.07 0.16 -21.35
CA SER A 74 7.41 1.35 -21.91
C SER A 74 7.16 2.36 -20.80
N ALA A 75 7.04 3.64 -21.16
CA ALA A 75 6.80 4.72 -20.20
C ALA A 75 5.59 4.42 -19.28
N THR A 76 4.48 3.94 -19.83
CA THR A 76 3.29 3.57 -19.04
C THR A 76 3.57 2.45 -18.03
N LYS A 77 4.35 1.44 -18.40
CA LYS A 77 4.69 0.33 -17.50
C LYS A 77 5.67 0.73 -16.41
N ALA A 78 6.61 1.63 -16.73
CA ALA A 78 7.51 2.22 -15.75
C ALA A 78 6.72 3.05 -14.72
N ILE A 79 5.80 3.91 -15.18
CA ILE A 79 4.91 4.69 -14.31
C ILE A 79 4.09 3.77 -13.39
N GLN A 80 3.51 2.70 -13.94
CA GLN A 80 2.76 1.72 -13.14
C GLN A 80 3.64 1.07 -12.07
N ALA A 81 4.82 0.58 -12.43
CA ALA A 81 5.74 -0.06 -11.49
C ALA A 81 6.16 0.89 -10.37
N ASP A 82 6.40 2.16 -10.68
CA ASP A 82 6.71 3.18 -9.68
C ASP A 82 5.51 3.44 -8.75
N CYS A 83 4.29 3.45 -9.29
CA CYS A 83 3.06 3.60 -8.52
C CYS A 83 2.80 2.39 -7.62
N ASP A 84 3.09 1.17 -8.08
CA ASP A 84 2.95 -0.06 -7.29
C ASP A 84 3.86 0.00 -6.05
N VAL A 85 5.13 0.39 -6.24
CA VAL A 85 6.10 0.59 -5.14
C VAL A 85 5.62 1.72 -4.21
N LYS A 86 5.10 2.80 -4.77
CA LYS A 86 4.58 3.93 -3.99
C LYS A 86 3.38 3.51 -3.14
N ALA A 87 2.48 2.69 -3.68
CA ALA A 87 1.33 2.16 -2.95
C ALA A 87 1.79 1.31 -1.75
N THR A 88 2.75 0.40 -1.95
CA THR A 88 3.35 -0.39 -0.86
C THR A 88 3.93 0.52 0.23
N ASN A 89 4.74 1.51 -0.17
CA ASN A 89 5.38 2.43 0.76
C ASN A 89 4.36 3.26 1.57
N ILE A 90 3.31 3.75 0.92
CA ILE A 90 2.23 4.50 1.58
C ILE A 90 1.55 3.63 2.64
N ILE A 91 1.17 2.40 2.29
CA ILE A 91 0.53 1.47 3.24
C ILE A 91 1.45 1.25 4.44
N LEU A 92 2.71 0.86 4.22
CA LEU A 92 3.66 0.53 5.30
C LEU A 92 3.92 1.71 6.23
N GLN A 93 3.98 2.94 5.70
CA GLN A 93 4.16 4.16 6.52
C GLN A 93 2.94 4.50 7.38
N GLY A 94 1.76 4.03 6.99
CA GLY A 94 0.52 4.17 7.75
C GLY A 94 0.35 3.13 8.85
N LEU A 95 1.32 2.22 9.08
CA LEU A 95 1.21 1.15 10.07
C LEU A 95 1.96 1.44 11.36
N PRO A 96 1.38 1.09 12.52
CA PRO A 96 2.14 1.02 13.76
C PRO A 96 3.12 -0.17 13.71
N PRO A 97 4.25 -0.12 14.47
CA PRO A 97 5.31 -1.12 14.41
C PRO A 97 4.85 -2.57 14.58
N GLU A 98 3.85 -2.82 15.43
CA GLU A 98 3.34 -4.16 15.71
C GLU A 98 2.64 -4.76 14.49
N ILE A 99 1.86 -3.96 13.77
CA ILE A 99 1.19 -4.40 12.55
C ILE A 99 2.21 -4.52 11.42
N TYR A 100 3.15 -3.58 11.31
CA TYR A 100 4.25 -3.66 10.35
C TYR A 100 5.01 -4.99 10.45
N ALA A 101 5.44 -5.37 11.66
CA ALA A 101 6.17 -6.62 11.89
C ALA A 101 5.39 -7.85 11.39
N LEU A 102 4.07 -7.89 11.62
CA LEU A 102 3.20 -9.01 11.20
C LEU A 102 3.01 -9.11 9.69
N VAL A 103 3.06 -7.99 8.97
CA VAL A 103 2.77 -7.96 7.52
C VAL A 103 4.03 -7.86 6.66
N SER A 104 5.17 -7.48 7.25
CA SER A 104 6.43 -7.15 6.55
C SER A 104 6.99 -8.25 5.63
N ASN A 105 6.62 -9.52 5.85
CA ASN A 105 7.02 -10.63 4.99
C ASN A 105 6.29 -10.68 3.63
N HIS A 106 5.20 -9.93 3.47
CA HIS A 106 4.41 -9.90 2.25
C HIS A 106 4.93 -8.79 1.31
N LYS A 107 5.14 -9.14 0.04
CA LYS A 107 5.73 -8.25 -0.96
C LYS A 107 4.69 -7.57 -1.85
N VAL A 108 3.45 -8.06 -1.83
CA VAL A 108 2.38 -7.63 -2.73
C VAL A 108 1.47 -6.66 -1.98
N THR A 109 1.29 -5.45 -2.53
CA THR A 109 0.48 -4.37 -1.93
C THR A 109 -0.93 -4.82 -1.55
N LYS A 110 -1.59 -5.61 -2.41
CA LYS A 110 -2.91 -6.15 -2.16
C LYS A 110 -2.93 -7.14 -0.99
N GLU A 111 -1.99 -8.07 -0.95
CA GLU A 111 -1.88 -9.04 0.17
C GLU A 111 -1.65 -8.31 1.50
N LEU A 112 -0.77 -7.29 1.51
CA LEU A 112 -0.57 -6.43 2.67
C LEU A 112 -1.88 -5.80 3.12
N TRP A 113 -2.63 -5.19 2.20
CA TRP A 113 -3.89 -4.51 2.48
C TRP A 113 -4.95 -5.46 3.05
N GLU A 114 -5.17 -6.61 2.40
CA GLU A 114 -6.11 -7.64 2.85
C GLU A 114 -5.71 -8.20 4.23
N ARG A 115 -4.40 -8.37 4.48
CA ARG A 115 -3.90 -8.85 5.77
C ARG A 115 -4.15 -7.87 6.90
N ILE A 116 -3.95 -6.57 6.65
CA ILE A 116 -4.28 -5.51 7.62
C ILE A 116 -5.78 -5.53 7.93
N GLN A 117 -6.62 -5.69 6.91
CA GLN A 117 -8.06 -5.80 7.07
C GLN A 117 -8.44 -6.99 7.98
N MET A 118 -7.87 -8.17 7.74
CA MET A 118 -8.11 -9.36 8.57
C MET A 118 -7.64 -9.15 10.02
N LEU A 119 -6.44 -8.61 10.21
CA LEU A 119 -5.88 -8.32 11.54
C LEU A 119 -6.80 -7.40 12.36
N LYS A 120 -7.49 -6.46 11.71
CA LYS A 120 -8.40 -5.52 12.39
C LYS A 120 -9.80 -6.05 12.62
N GLN A 121 -10.28 -6.95 11.77
CA GLN A 121 -11.59 -7.58 11.92
C GLN A 121 -11.59 -8.74 12.94
N GLY A 122 -10.43 -9.06 13.55
CA GLY A 122 -10.31 -10.10 14.58
C GLY A 122 -10.45 -11.52 14.04
N THR A 123 -10.40 -11.71 12.71
CA THR A 123 -10.33 -13.02 12.10
C THR A 123 -8.97 -13.63 12.43
N SER A 124 -8.98 -14.76 13.14
CA SER A 124 -7.77 -15.42 13.63
C SER A 124 -6.84 -15.77 12.46
N LEU A 125 -5.63 -15.20 12.47
CA LEU A 125 -4.54 -15.69 11.63
C LEU A 125 -4.38 -17.19 11.87
N THR A 126 -4.40 -17.99 10.81
CA THR A 126 -4.19 -19.43 10.95
C THR A 126 -2.77 -19.67 11.45
N LYS A 127 -2.58 -20.70 12.28
CA LYS A 127 -1.32 -21.00 12.98
C LYS A 127 -0.09 -21.12 12.06
N GLN A 128 -0.29 -21.32 10.77
CA GLN A 128 0.74 -21.56 9.78
C GLN A 128 1.48 -20.29 9.32
N GLU A 129 0.99 -19.09 9.69
CA GLU A 129 1.55 -17.80 9.26
C GLU A 129 2.28 -17.06 10.39
N ARG A 130 2.51 -17.73 11.53
CA ARG A 130 3.23 -17.21 12.71
C ARG A 130 4.63 -17.82 12.89
N GLU A 131 5.01 -18.77 12.05
CA GLU A 131 6.34 -19.39 11.99
C GLU A 131 7.13 -18.84 10.82
#